data_AF-A0A7S2ZDG9-F1
#
_entry.id   AF-A0A7S2ZDG9-F1
#
_cell.length_a   1.000
_cell.length_b   1.000
_cell.length_c   1.000
_cell.angle_alpha   90.00
_cell.angle_beta   90.00
_cell.angle_gamma   90.00
#
_symmetry.space_group_name_H-M   'P 1'
#
loop_
_entity.id
_entity.type
_entity.pdbx_description
1 polymer ?
#
loop_
_entity_poly.entity_id
_entity_poly.type
_entity_poly.pdbx_seq_one_letter_code
_entity_poly.pdbx_strand_id
1 'polypeptide(L)'
;MKNVSIGVLGHVDCGKTSLVRVLSTTLSTASLDRHPQSRSRGITLDLGFSCIDRVDDHGVSQTITLVDCPGHATLLRTIICGSRIVDGMMLVVDASKGIQTQTAECIVIAEVVNIKNVLVVFNKTDLVDEASLRATEQKVLKTLARTK
;
A
#
# COMPACT_ATOMS: atom_id res chain seq x y z
N MET A 1 -10.73 -20.93 -7.10
CA MET A 1 -10.60 -19.47 -7.14
C MET A 1 -9.95 -19.03 -5.84
N LYS A 2 -8.73 -18.51 -5.90
CA LYS A 2 -7.96 -18.12 -4.71
C LYS A 2 -8.02 -16.60 -4.61
N ASN A 3 -8.55 -16.10 -3.51
CA ASN A 3 -8.67 -14.66 -3.28
C ASN A 3 -7.66 -14.27 -2.20
N VAL A 4 -6.90 -13.22 -2.46
CA VAL A 4 -5.91 -12.67 -1.53
C VAL A 4 -6.13 -11.17 -1.43
N SER A 5 -6.23 -10.65 -0.21
CA SER A 5 -6.40 -9.22 0.03
C SER A 5 -5.10 -8.59 0.49
N ILE A 6 -4.69 -7.51 -0.15
CA ILE A 6 -3.46 -6.78 0.17
C ILE A 6 -3.82 -5.34 0.52
N GLY A 7 -3.44 -4.92 1.73
CA GLY A 7 -3.59 -3.53 2.18
C GLY A 7 -2.45 -2.67 1.63
N VAL A 8 -2.77 -1.59 0.94
CA VAL A 8 -1.79 -0.65 0.38
C VAL A 8 -1.64 0.55 1.31
N LEU A 9 -0.50 0.62 1.99
CA LEU A 9 -0.19 1.60 3.04
C LEU A 9 1.07 2.40 2.71
N GLY A 10 1.27 3.52 3.40
CA GLY A 10 2.39 4.42 3.16
C GLY A 10 2.02 5.89 3.38
N HIS A 11 3.03 6.76 3.38
CA HIS A 11 2.84 8.18 3.64
C HIS A 11 1.94 8.88 2.62
N VAL A 12 1.34 10.00 3.00
CA VAL A 12 0.64 10.90 2.05
C VAL A 12 1.58 11.27 0.90
N ASP A 13 1.04 11.33 -0.31
CA ASP A 13 1.76 11.64 -1.56
C ASP A 13 2.92 10.71 -1.94
N CYS A 14 3.04 9.51 -1.33
CA CYS A 14 3.99 8.50 -1.81
C CYS A 14 3.53 7.76 -3.07
N GLY A 15 2.30 8.03 -3.55
CA GLY A 15 1.76 7.50 -4.81
C GLY A 15 1.02 6.16 -4.73
N LYS A 16 0.48 5.79 -3.55
CA LYS A 16 -0.35 4.58 -3.35
C LYS A 16 -1.46 4.43 -4.37
N THR A 17 -2.32 5.44 -4.50
CA THR A 17 -3.48 5.41 -5.41
C THR A 17 -3.04 5.33 -6.86
N SER A 18 -1.96 6.03 -7.25
CA SER A 18 -1.37 5.93 -8.59
C SER A 18 -0.86 4.52 -8.88
N LEU A 19 -0.18 3.89 -7.91
CA LEU A 19 0.30 2.52 -8.03
C LEU A 19 -0.85 1.52 -8.16
N VAL A 20 -1.85 1.59 -7.28
CA VAL A 20 -3.05 0.75 -7.33
C VAL A 20 -3.74 0.87 -8.69
N ARG A 21 -3.83 2.09 -9.22
CA ARG A 21 -4.46 2.35 -10.52
C ARG A 21 -3.73 1.70 -11.69
N VAL A 22 -2.39 1.66 -11.66
CA VAL A 22 -1.59 1.01 -12.71
C VAL A 22 -1.63 -0.51 -12.59
N LEU A 23 -1.69 -1.05 -11.38
CA LEU A 23 -1.70 -2.49 -11.13
C LEU A 23 -3.06 -3.16 -11.36
N SER A 24 -4.16 -2.42 -11.20
CA SER A 24 -5.50 -3.00 -11.20
C SER A 24 -6.01 -3.31 -12.61
N THR A 25 -6.51 -4.53 -12.82
CA THR A 25 -7.22 -4.93 -14.04
C THR A 25 -8.64 -4.39 -14.06
N THR A 26 -9.29 -4.40 -12.88
CA THR A 26 -10.62 -3.82 -12.68
C THR A 26 -10.53 -2.78 -11.58
N LEU A 27 -10.77 -1.53 -11.98
CA LEU A 27 -10.86 -0.38 -11.07
C LEU A 27 -12.27 -0.27 -10.51
N SER A 28 -12.44 -0.35 -9.19
CA SER A 28 -13.70 0.09 -8.60
C SER A 28 -13.74 1.62 -8.57
N THR A 29 -14.90 2.18 -8.93
CA THR A 29 -15.13 3.64 -8.91
C THR A 29 -15.10 4.25 -7.51
N ALA A 30 -15.07 3.45 -6.44
CA ALA A 30 -14.82 3.90 -5.07
C ALA A 30 -13.35 4.35 -4.85
N SER A 31 -12.40 3.79 -5.61
CA SER A 31 -10.96 4.10 -5.56
C SER A 31 -10.59 5.39 -6.29
N LEU A 32 -11.55 6.02 -6.98
CA LEU A 32 -11.36 7.24 -7.78
C LEU A 32 -12.25 8.36 -7.22
N ASP A 33 -11.96 8.81 -6.01
CA ASP A 33 -12.43 10.08 -5.45
C ASP A 33 -13.87 10.45 -5.87
N ARG A 34 -14.85 9.65 -5.45
CA ARG A 34 -16.27 9.99 -5.68
C ARG A 34 -16.65 11.30 -4.99
N HIS A 35 -15.98 11.64 -3.90
CA HIS A 35 -16.26 12.87 -3.15
C HIS A 35 -15.67 14.10 -3.86
N PRO A 36 -16.45 15.14 -4.16
CA PRO A 36 -15.96 16.40 -4.74
C PRO A 36 -14.83 17.06 -3.94
N GLN A 37 -14.77 16.79 -2.63
CA GLN A 37 -13.71 17.23 -1.73
C GLN A 37 -12.38 16.49 -1.92
N SER A 38 -12.41 15.18 -2.26
CA SER A 38 -11.20 14.41 -2.53
C SER A 38 -10.51 14.90 -3.81
N ARG A 39 -11.27 15.13 -4.88
CA ARG A 39 -10.72 15.68 -6.14
C ARG A 39 -10.17 17.09 -6.00
N SER A 40 -10.83 17.95 -5.22
CA SER A 40 -10.37 19.34 -5.03
C SER A 40 -9.13 19.45 -4.14
N ARG A 41 -8.83 18.43 -3.32
CA ARG A 41 -7.69 18.41 -2.40
C ARG A 41 -6.59 17.40 -2.76
N GLY A 42 -6.81 16.53 -3.74
CA GLY A 42 -5.86 15.49 -4.13
C GLY A 42 -5.63 14.42 -3.05
N ILE A 43 -6.62 14.18 -2.18
CA ILE A 43 -6.52 13.24 -1.06
C ILE A 43 -7.60 12.16 -1.13
N THR A 44 -7.23 10.91 -0.86
CA THR A 44 -8.17 9.80 -0.69
C THR A 44 -8.90 9.96 0.66
N LEU A 45 -10.23 10.04 0.66
CA LEU A 45 -11.06 10.16 1.87
C LEU A 45 -11.75 8.85 2.27
N ASP A 46 -12.06 7.99 1.28
CA ASP A 46 -12.76 6.71 1.47
C ASP A 46 -11.83 5.52 1.15
N LEU A 47 -12.17 4.33 1.66
CA LEU A 47 -11.49 3.08 1.30
C LEU A 47 -11.71 2.78 -0.19
N GLY A 48 -10.61 2.70 -0.94
CA GLY A 48 -10.62 2.20 -2.31
C GLY A 48 -10.45 0.69 -2.34
N PHE A 49 -11.26 0.00 -3.15
CA PHE A 49 -11.08 -1.42 -3.42
C PHE A 49 -10.82 -1.59 -4.91
N SER A 50 -9.69 -2.17 -5.27
CA SER A 50 -9.40 -2.49 -6.68
C SER A 50 -8.97 -3.94 -6.77
N CYS A 51 -9.09 -4.56 -7.93
CA CYS A 51 -8.68 -5.97 -8.07
C CYS A 51 -7.77 -6.19 -9.27
N ILE A 52 -6.91 -7.19 -9.09
CA ILE A 52 -6.04 -7.75 -10.11
C ILE A 52 -6.49 -9.19 -10.30
N ASP A 53 -7.04 -9.48 -11.48
CA ASP A 53 -7.42 -10.83 -11.87
C ASP A 53 -6.28 -11.45 -12.67
N ARG A 54 -5.78 -12.60 -12.20
CA ARG A 54 -4.73 -13.37 -12.86
C ARG A 54 -5.17 -14.81 -12.98
N VAL A 55 -4.79 -15.46 -14.07
CA VAL A 55 -4.84 -16.91 -14.20
C VAL A 55 -3.41 -17.41 -14.03
N ASP A 56 -3.19 -18.38 -13.13
CA ASP A 56 -1.87 -18.99 -12.99
C ASP A 56 -1.58 -19.97 -14.13
N ASP A 57 -0.33 -20.43 -14.21
CA ASP A 57 0.15 -21.29 -15.28
C ASP A 57 -0.55 -22.68 -15.29
N HIS A 58 -1.30 -23.00 -14.23
CA HIS A 58 -2.11 -24.20 -14.08
C HIS A 58 -3.59 -23.98 -14.41
N GLY A 59 -3.96 -22.79 -14.88
CA GLY A 59 -5.34 -22.46 -15.27
C GLY A 59 -6.26 -22.09 -14.10
N VAL A 60 -5.73 -21.86 -12.91
CA VAL A 60 -6.52 -21.46 -11.74
C VAL A 60 -6.63 -19.94 -11.68
N SER A 61 -7.86 -19.43 -11.68
CA SER A 61 -8.14 -18.00 -11.47
C SER A 61 -7.83 -17.58 -10.03
N GLN A 62 -7.04 -16.52 -9.91
CA GLN A 62 -6.63 -15.86 -8.69
C GLN A 62 -7.03 -14.39 -8.76
N THR A 63 -7.67 -13.89 -7.71
CA THR A 63 -8.06 -12.47 -7.61
C THR A 63 -7.33 -11.86 -6.43
N ILE A 64 -6.54 -10.82 -6.70
CA ILE A 64 -5.85 -10.04 -5.67
C ILE A 64 -6.63 -8.75 -5.46
N THR A 65 -7.19 -8.57 -4.27
CA THR A 65 -7.90 -7.34 -3.89
C THR A 65 -6.92 -6.37 -3.26
N LEU A 66 -6.71 -5.21 -3.88
CA LEU A 66 -5.96 -4.09 -3.33
C LEU A 66 -6.89 -3.18 -2.53
N VAL A 67 -6.59 -3.00 -1.26
CA VAL A 67 -7.31 -2.09 -0.37
C VAL A 67 -6.48 -0.81 -0.20
N ASP A 68 -6.88 0.27 -0.86
CA ASP A 68 -6.22 1.57 -0.78
C ASP A 68 -6.74 2.34 0.45
N CYS A 69 -5.86 2.56 1.43
CA CYS A 69 -6.21 3.19 2.70
C CYS A 69 -5.85 4.70 2.70
N PRO A 70 -6.74 5.59 3.18
CA PRO A 70 -6.52 7.04 3.17
C PRO A 70 -5.50 7.47 4.21
N GLY A 71 -4.38 8.07 3.81
CA GLY A 71 -3.16 8.31 4.62
C GLY A 71 -3.29 9.13 5.93
N HIS A 72 -4.43 9.72 6.26
CA HIS A 72 -4.57 10.67 7.38
C HIS A 72 -5.27 10.02 8.59
N ALA A 73 -4.50 9.47 9.54
CA ALA A 73 -4.87 9.10 10.93
C ALA A 73 -6.05 8.13 11.17
N THR A 74 -7.00 7.99 10.23
CA THR A 74 -8.12 7.04 10.25
C THR A 74 -7.70 5.64 9.78
N LEU A 75 -6.45 5.48 9.29
CA LEU A 75 -5.82 4.21 8.88
C LEU A 75 -5.95 3.12 9.95
N LEU A 76 -5.62 3.45 11.20
CA LEU A 76 -5.51 2.50 12.30
C LEU A 76 -6.82 1.76 12.55
N ARG A 77 -7.94 2.49 12.69
CA ARG A 77 -9.25 1.87 12.92
C ARG A 77 -9.67 1.01 11.74
N THR A 78 -9.45 1.49 10.52
CA THR A 78 -9.84 0.78 9.31
C THR A 78 -9.04 -0.50 9.11
N ILE A 79 -7.73 -0.47 9.34
CA ILE A 79 -6.85 -1.65 9.20
C ILE A 79 -7.03 -2.61 10.38
N ILE A 80 -7.27 -2.12 11.60
CA ILE A 80 -7.59 -3.00 12.74
C ILE A 80 -8.92 -3.70 12.51
N CYS A 81 -9.95 -3.01 12.04
CA CYS A 81 -11.22 -3.64 11.68
C CYS A 81 -11.09 -4.56 10.45
N GLY A 82 -10.23 -4.18 9.49
CA GLY A 82 -9.93 -4.94 8.28
C GLY A 82 -8.82 -5.99 8.45
N SER A 83 -8.25 -6.18 9.63
CA SER A 83 -7.15 -7.10 9.89
C SER A 83 -7.51 -8.56 9.62
N ARG A 84 -8.79 -8.91 9.79
CA ARG A 84 -9.36 -10.18 9.37
C ARG A 84 -9.55 -10.32 7.86
N ILE A 85 -9.51 -9.21 7.13
CA ILE A 85 -9.81 -9.12 5.70
C ILE A 85 -8.53 -9.10 4.88
N VAL A 86 -7.40 -8.63 5.44
CA VAL A 86 -6.14 -8.42 4.73
C VAL A 86 -5.12 -9.53 5.06
N ASP A 87 -4.67 -10.25 4.03
CA ASP A 87 -3.71 -11.35 4.14
C ASP A 87 -2.25 -10.88 4.11
N GLY A 88 -2.01 -9.66 3.60
CA GLY A 88 -0.66 -9.09 3.42
C GLY A 88 -0.68 -7.58 3.27
N MET A 89 0.48 -6.95 3.41
CA MET A 89 0.62 -5.50 3.31
C MET A 89 1.58 -5.11 2.19
N MET A 90 1.22 -4.08 1.43
CA MET A 90 2.10 -3.39 0.51
C MET A 90 2.45 -2.02 1.11
N LEU A 91 3.71 -1.82 1.48
CA LEU A 91 4.22 -0.58 2.05
C LEU A 91 4.89 0.26 0.94
N VAL A 92 4.20 1.30 0.49
CA VAL A 92 4.70 2.21 -0.55
C VAL A 92 5.53 3.32 0.10
N VAL A 93 6.79 3.43 -0.32
CA VAL A 93 7.79 4.38 0.17
C VAL A 93 8.25 5.27 -0.98
N ASP A 94 8.25 6.56 -0.76
CA ASP A 94 8.86 7.52 -1.70
C ASP A 94 10.39 7.38 -1.61
N ALA A 95 11.03 7.00 -2.72
CA ALA A 95 12.46 6.73 -2.77
C ALA A 95 13.31 7.96 -2.42
N SER A 96 12.82 9.18 -2.69
CA SER A 96 13.54 10.41 -2.40
C SER A 96 13.43 10.86 -0.94
N LYS A 97 12.37 10.45 -0.24
CA LYS A 97 12.10 10.84 1.16
C LYS A 97 12.39 9.73 2.17
N GLY A 98 12.31 8.47 1.74
CA GLY A 98 12.47 7.31 2.61
C GLY A 98 11.37 7.17 3.67
N ILE A 99 11.74 6.71 4.87
CA ILE A 99 10.80 6.53 5.97
C ILE A 99 10.34 7.88 6.52
N GLN A 100 9.02 8.08 6.53
CA GLN A 100 8.35 9.22 7.14
C GLN A 100 7.45 8.75 8.30
N THR A 101 6.86 9.69 9.05
CA THR A 101 6.05 9.40 10.26
C THR A 101 4.96 8.35 10.02
N GLN A 102 4.15 8.52 8.97
CA GLN A 102 3.08 7.56 8.65
C GLN A 102 3.63 6.22 8.13
N THR A 103 4.78 6.20 7.47
CA THR A 103 5.44 4.95 7.07
C THR A 103 5.83 4.15 8.32
N ALA A 104 6.36 4.82 9.35
CA ALA A 104 6.68 4.18 10.63
C ALA A 104 5.42 3.69 11.36
N GLU A 105 4.34 4.47 11.36
CA GLU A 105 3.04 4.04 11.90
C GLU A 105 2.51 2.79 11.18
N CYS A 106 2.60 2.73 9.85
CA CYS A 106 2.19 1.56 9.07
C CYS A 106 2.99 0.30 9.42
N ILE A 107 4.30 0.44 9.66
CA ILE A 107 5.16 -0.66 10.09
C ILE A 107 4.70 -1.20 11.46
N VAL A 108 4.44 -0.31 12.42
CA VAL A 108 3.93 -0.70 13.74
C VAL A 108 2.56 -1.36 13.63
N ILE A 109 1.69 -0.88 12.75
CA ILE A 109 0.37 -1.50 12.51
C ILE A 109 0.52 -2.93 12.00
N ALA A 110 1.43 -3.18 11.07
CA ALA A 110 1.67 -4.51 10.54
C ALA A 110 2.10 -5.49 11.64
N GLU A 111 2.95 -5.03 12.57
CA GLU A 111 3.38 -5.80 13.74
C GLU A 111 2.22 -6.07 14.70
N VAL A 112 1.45 -5.04 15.07
CA VAL A 112 0.28 -5.15 15.98
C VAL A 112 -0.79 -6.10 15.42
N VAL A 113 -0.99 -6.08 14.11
CA VAL A 113 -1.96 -6.92 13.40
C VAL A 113 -1.39 -8.30 13.01
N ASN A 114 -0.09 -8.54 13.26
CA ASN A 114 0.61 -9.78 12.94
C ASN A 114 0.59 -10.14 11.43
N ILE A 115 0.74 -9.13 10.57
CA ILE A 115 0.91 -9.31 9.14
C ILE A 115 2.34 -9.75 8.85
N LYS A 116 2.51 -11.03 8.49
CA LYS A 116 3.83 -11.62 8.23
C LYS A 116 4.39 -11.29 6.84
N ASN A 117 3.51 -11.07 5.88
CA ASN A 117 3.88 -10.83 4.49
C ASN A 117 3.79 -9.34 4.18
N VAL A 118 4.93 -8.66 4.16
CA VAL A 118 5.03 -7.24 3.83
C VAL A 118 5.88 -7.08 2.56
N LEU A 119 5.27 -6.50 1.52
CA LEU A 119 5.96 -6.10 0.29
C LEU A 119 6.29 -4.61 0.37
N VAL A 120 7.57 -4.25 0.33
CA VAL A 120 7.99 -2.85 0.25
C VAL A 120 8.09 -2.45 -1.21
N VAL A 121 7.44 -1.34 -1.56
CA VAL A 121 7.47 -0.77 -2.90
C VAL A 121 8.11 0.60 -2.85
N PHE A 122 9.24 0.76 -3.53
CA PHE A 122 9.88 2.07 -3.71
C PHE A 122 9.29 2.75 -4.94
N ASN A 123 8.65 3.89 -4.72
CA ASN A 123 8.05 4.71 -5.77
C ASN A 123 8.88 5.98 -6.00
N LYS A 124 8.69 6.63 -7.16
CA LYS A 124 9.44 7.82 -7.58
C LYS A 124 10.95 7.60 -7.66
N THR A 125 11.34 6.40 -8.09
CA THR A 125 12.75 6.03 -8.26
C THR A 125 13.44 6.84 -9.37
N ASP A 126 12.66 7.44 -10.27
CA ASP A 126 13.12 8.37 -11.30
C ASP A 126 13.67 9.70 -10.73
N LEU A 127 13.31 10.05 -9.48
CA LEU A 127 13.76 11.29 -8.83
C LEU A 127 15.08 11.14 -8.06
N VAL A 128 15.67 9.94 -8.01
CA VAL A 128 16.89 9.65 -7.26
C VAL A 128 17.90 8.89 -8.10
N ASP A 129 19.18 9.02 -7.78
CA ASP A 129 20.22 8.18 -8.36
C ASP A 129 20.23 6.77 -7.74
N GLU A 130 20.88 5.84 -8.42
CA GLU A 130 20.93 4.43 -7.99
C GLU A 130 21.62 4.27 -6.63
N ALA A 131 22.62 5.10 -6.34
CA ALA A 131 23.35 5.07 -5.07
C ALA A 131 22.43 5.48 -3.90
N SER A 132 21.67 6.57 -4.04
CA SER A 132 20.73 7.03 -3.02
C SER A 132 19.56 6.05 -2.85
N LEU A 133 19.06 5.47 -3.95
CA LEU A 133 18.01 4.45 -3.90
C LEU A 133 18.46 3.25 -3.04
N ARG A 134 19.64 2.69 -3.33
CA ARG A 134 20.21 1.57 -2.56
C ARG A 134 20.42 1.92 -1.08
N ALA A 135 20.83 3.15 -0.78
CA ALA A 135 20.98 3.60 0.61
C ALA A 135 19.61 3.65 1.34
N THR A 136 18.58 4.16 0.67
CA THR A 136 17.21 4.20 1.19
C THR A 136 16.65 2.79 1.38
N GLU A 137 16.85 1.89 0.42
CA GLU A 137 16.45 0.48 0.52
C GLU A 137 17.05 -0.20 1.75
N GLN A 138 18.37 -0.08 1.93
CA GLN A 138 19.05 -0.65 3.09
C GLN A 138 18.54 -0.07 4.41
N LYS A 139 18.22 1.22 4.44
CA LYS A 139 17.67 1.87 5.63
C LYS A 139 16.28 1.33 5.97
N VAL A 140 15.41 1.15 4.97
CA VAL A 140 14.07 0.61 5.16
C VAL A 140 14.12 -0.85 5.62
N LEU A 141 14.93 -1.68 4.96
CA LEU A 141 15.10 -3.08 5.32
C LEU A 141 15.67 -3.24 6.73
N LYS A 142 16.63 -2.40 7.13
CA LYS A 142 17.16 -2.40 8.51
C LYS A 142 16.11 -2.03 9.55
N THR A 143 15.19 -1.12 9.23
CA THR A 143 14.08 -0.78 10.13
C THR A 143 13.09 -1.94 10.26
N LEU A 144 12.74 -2.59 9.15
CA LEU A 144 11.83 -3.75 9.16
C LEU A 144 12.45 -4.99 9.81
N ALA A 145 13.78 -5.14 9.77
CA ALA A 145 14.47 -6.22 10.48
C ALA A 145 14.49 -6.02 12.00
N ARG A 146 14.16 -4.82 12.50
CA ARG A 146 14.09 -4.53 13.94
C ARG A 146 12.71 -4.79 14.55
N THR A 147 11.67 -4.90 13.73
CA THR A 147 10.32 -5.30 14.15
C THR A 147 10.25 -6.82 14.31
N LYS A 148 9.52 -7.29 15.33
CA LYS A 148 9.51 -8.71 15.74
C LYS A 148 8.39 -9.52 15.11
#